data_AF-A0A4V1UBT9-F1
#
_entry.id   AF-A0A4V1UBT9-F1
#
_cell.length_a   1.000
_cell.length_b   1.000
_cell.length_c   1.000
_cell.angle_alpha   90.00
_cell.angle_beta   90.00
_cell.angle_gamma   90.00
#
_symmetry.space_group_name_H-M   'P 1'
#
loop_
_entity.id
_entity.type
_entity.pdbx_description
1 polymer ?
#
loop_
_entity_poly.entity_id
_entity_poly.type
_entity_poly.pdbx_seq_one_letter_code
_entity_poly.pdbx_strand_id
1 'polypeptide(L)'
;MRNRIFGDRPWFLAQLEIEDNNGKRTVINSDESWKVSVNGPLKQSGIYEGETYDATINFSGWDKPGFNDKNWSSAVIADEKVNPALLTWQRNEPIRITNTIIARQVGKTPSGGLFFDIGENISGWAKISGSAPAGTTATLKYAEALNEDGSLWRDALWREGENIAAIDRYTFAGKGIESYEPHFTYHGFRYI
;
A
#
# COMPACT_ATOMS: atom_id res chain seq x y z
N MET A 1 1.82 -22.40 3.87
CA MET A 1 1.19 -22.03 2.57
C MET A 1 -0.12 -21.34 2.90
N ARG A 2 -0.24 -20.04 2.63
CA ARG A 2 -1.52 -19.33 2.84
C ARG A 2 -2.58 -19.94 1.94
N ASN A 3 -3.68 -20.36 2.54
CA ASN A 3 -4.82 -20.87 1.77
C ASN A 3 -5.34 -19.73 0.89
N ARG A 4 -5.47 -19.98 -0.41
CA ARG A 4 -6.04 -19.07 -1.40
C ARG A 4 -7.57 -19.06 -1.26
N ILE A 5 -8.07 -18.56 -0.13
CA ILE A 5 -9.46 -18.75 0.33
C ILE A 5 -10.48 -18.20 -0.69
N PHE A 6 -10.19 -17.05 -1.29
CA PHE A 6 -11.13 -16.35 -2.19
C PHE A 6 -10.64 -16.24 -3.64
N GLY A 7 -9.39 -16.64 -3.91
CA GLY A 7 -8.74 -16.47 -5.20
C GLY A 7 -7.23 -16.50 -5.07
N ASP A 8 -6.55 -16.54 -6.21
CA ASP A 8 -5.09 -16.62 -6.32
C ASP A 8 -4.41 -15.30 -6.70
N ARG A 9 -5.19 -14.28 -7.08
CA ARG A 9 -4.76 -12.94 -7.46
C ARG A 9 -5.90 -11.92 -7.25
N PRO A 10 -5.59 -10.62 -7.12
CA PRO A 10 -6.62 -9.58 -7.06
C PRO A 10 -7.35 -9.45 -8.40
N TRP A 11 -8.63 -9.09 -8.32
CA TRP A 11 -9.51 -8.82 -9.46
C TRP A 11 -10.08 -7.41 -9.34
N PHE A 12 -10.37 -6.78 -10.48
CA PHE A 12 -10.89 -5.41 -10.54
C PHE A 12 -12.18 -5.40 -11.35
N LEU A 13 -13.20 -4.73 -10.81
CA LEU A 13 -14.49 -4.50 -11.46
C LEU A 13 -14.84 -3.03 -11.34
N ALA A 14 -15.10 -2.37 -12.47
CA ALA A 14 -15.52 -0.98 -12.50
C ALA A 14 -16.56 -0.72 -13.60
N GLN A 15 -17.45 0.22 -13.34
CA GLN A 15 -18.43 0.75 -14.28
C GLN A 15 -18.55 2.25 -14.06
N LEU A 16 -18.26 3.03 -15.09
CA LEU A 16 -18.46 4.47 -15.14
C LEU A 16 -19.64 4.78 -16.05
N GLU A 17 -20.61 5.52 -15.52
CA GLU A 17 -21.79 5.96 -16.25
C GLU A 17 -21.77 7.47 -16.42
N ILE A 18 -21.93 7.92 -17.67
CA ILE A 18 -21.91 9.33 -18.04
C ILE A 18 -23.24 9.63 -18.72
N GLU A 19 -23.99 10.57 -18.17
CA GLU A 19 -25.19 11.11 -18.80
C GLU A 19 -24.87 12.52 -19.34
N ASP A 20 -25.15 12.75 -20.62
CA ASP A 20 -25.01 14.08 -21.21
C ASP A 20 -26.26 14.95 -20.99
N ASN A 21 -26.17 16.23 -21.34
CA ASN A 21 -27.28 17.18 -21.18
C ASN A 21 -28.54 16.83 -22.01
N ASN A 22 -28.44 15.88 -22.94
CA ASN A 22 -29.56 15.41 -23.76
C ASN A 22 -30.12 14.07 -23.24
N GLY A 23 -29.65 13.57 -22.09
CA GLY A 23 -30.07 12.31 -21.49
C GLY A 23 -29.44 11.07 -22.14
N LYS A 24 -28.43 11.22 -23.00
CA LYS A 24 -27.72 10.06 -23.58
C LYS A 24 -26.76 9.49 -22.52
N ARG A 25 -26.92 8.20 -22.23
CA ARG A 25 -26.05 7.44 -21.33
C ARG A 25 -24.90 6.77 -22.10
N THR A 26 -23.68 6.97 -21.63
CA THR A 26 -22.47 6.24 -22.04
C THR A 26 -21.97 5.44 -20.85
N VAL A 27 -21.66 4.16 -21.06
CA VAL A 27 -21.15 3.27 -20.02
C VAL A 27 -19.76 2.79 -20.42
N ILE A 28 -18.80 2.92 -19.51
CA ILE A 28 -17.43 2.44 -19.65
C ILE A 28 -17.20 1.39 -18.57
N ASN A 29 -16.98 0.14 -18.99
CA ASN A 29 -16.77 -0.99 -18.08
C ASN A 29 -15.29 -1.38 -18.01
N SER A 30 -14.90 -2.05 -16.93
CA SER A 30 -13.69 -2.88 -16.89
C SER A 30 -13.87 -4.08 -17.83
N ASP A 31 -12.99 -4.21 -18.83
CA ASP A 31 -13.01 -5.29 -19.83
C ASP A 31 -11.59 -5.56 -20.39
N GLU A 32 -11.47 -6.40 -21.43
CA GLU A 32 -10.19 -6.77 -22.05
C GLU A 32 -9.49 -5.62 -22.81
N SER A 33 -10.18 -4.49 -23.04
CA SER A 33 -9.56 -3.31 -23.65
C SER A 33 -8.62 -2.57 -22.70
N TRP A 34 -8.78 -2.80 -21.38
CA TRP A 34 -7.93 -2.21 -20.36
C TRP A 34 -6.48 -2.71 -20.48
N LYS A 35 -5.53 -1.85 -20.12
CA LYS A 35 -4.11 -2.17 -20.09
C LYS A 35 -3.61 -2.37 -18.66
N VAL A 36 -2.71 -3.33 -18.48
CA VAL A 36 -2.16 -3.74 -17.19
C VAL A 36 -0.64 -3.85 -17.28
N SER A 37 0.04 -3.39 -16.23
CA SER A 37 1.47 -3.59 -16.02
C SER A 37 1.73 -4.14 -14.63
N VAL A 38 2.54 -5.19 -14.56
CA VAL A 38 3.05 -5.78 -13.29
C VAL A 38 4.39 -5.19 -12.89
N ASN A 39 4.91 -4.25 -13.68
CA ASN A 39 6.24 -3.66 -13.49
C ASN A 39 6.18 -2.34 -12.72
N GLY A 40 5.05 -2.02 -12.08
CA GLY A 40 4.85 -0.79 -11.33
C GLY A 40 5.76 -0.61 -10.11
N PRO A 41 5.71 0.56 -9.47
CA PRO A 41 6.56 0.88 -8.33
C PRO A 41 6.18 0.11 -7.06
N LEU A 42 4.92 -0.29 -6.91
CA LEU A 42 4.49 -1.18 -5.83
C LEU A 42 4.97 -2.61 -6.10
N LYS A 43 5.96 -3.08 -5.32
CA LYS A 43 6.60 -4.40 -5.49
C LYS A 43 6.01 -5.49 -4.61
N GLN A 44 5.55 -5.10 -3.44
CA GLN A 44 4.91 -6.00 -2.50
C GLN A 44 3.85 -5.23 -1.73
N SER A 45 2.73 -5.88 -1.47
CA SER A 45 1.73 -5.41 -0.53
C SER A 45 1.13 -6.61 0.19
N GLY A 46 1.02 -6.50 1.51
CA GLY A 46 0.28 -7.41 2.36
C GLY A 46 -0.23 -6.67 3.59
N ILE A 47 -1.47 -6.98 3.99
CA ILE A 47 -2.09 -6.38 5.19
C ILE A 47 -1.23 -6.60 6.44
N TYR A 48 -0.50 -7.72 6.50
CA TYR A 48 0.33 -8.10 7.64
C TYR A 48 1.81 -7.75 7.44
N GLU A 49 2.36 -8.05 6.26
CA GLU A 49 3.78 -7.86 5.94
C GLU A 49 4.23 -6.43 5.79
N GLY A 50 3.31 -5.56 5.37
CA GLY A 50 3.61 -4.20 4.96
C GLY A 50 3.71 -4.06 3.45
N GLU A 51 4.27 -2.93 3.03
CA GLU A 51 4.34 -2.51 1.63
C GLU A 51 5.80 -2.23 1.21
N THR A 52 6.19 -2.68 0.02
CA THR A 52 7.48 -2.30 -0.60
C THR A 52 7.23 -1.52 -1.87
N TYR A 53 7.73 -0.30 -1.91
CA TYR A 53 7.55 0.66 -3.00
C TYR A 53 8.90 1.14 -3.52
N ASP A 54 9.10 1.07 -4.83
CA ASP A 54 10.31 1.48 -5.53
C ASP A 54 10.03 2.69 -6.44
N ALA A 55 10.38 3.89 -5.97
CA ALA A 55 10.15 5.13 -6.70
C ALA A 55 11.13 5.33 -7.86
N THR A 56 12.18 4.52 -7.99
CA THR A 56 13.04 4.57 -9.19
C THR A 56 12.25 4.18 -10.45
N ILE A 57 11.15 3.45 -10.27
CA ILE A 57 10.21 3.07 -11.33
C ILE A 57 9.16 4.15 -11.48
N ASN A 58 9.14 4.78 -12.66
CA ASN A 58 8.29 5.92 -12.91
C ASN A 58 7.26 5.65 -14.01
N PHE A 59 5.98 5.63 -13.63
CA PHE A 59 4.85 5.64 -14.54
C PHE A 59 4.18 7.02 -14.62
N SER A 60 4.96 8.11 -14.56
CA SER A 60 4.44 9.48 -14.63
C SER A 60 3.41 9.65 -15.75
N GLY A 61 2.21 10.09 -15.37
CA GLY A 61 1.11 10.34 -16.30
C GLY A 61 0.32 9.12 -16.76
N TRP A 62 0.55 7.92 -16.20
CA TRP A 62 -0.20 6.71 -16.54
C TRP A 62 -1.71 6.82 -16.33
N ASP A 63 -2.12 7.68 -15.40
CA ASP A 63 -3.50 7.99 -15.03
C ASP A 63 -4.09 9.14 -15.86
N LYS A 64 -3.40 9.59 -16.92
CA LYS A 64 -3.82 10.70 -17.78
C LYS A 64 -4.10 10.25 -19.21
N PRO A 65 -5.04 10.90 -19.92
CA PRO A 65 -5.23 10.69 -21.35
C PRO A 65 -3.92 10.92 -22.13
N GLY A 66 -3.69 10.09 -23.15
CA GLY A 66 -2.51 10.21 -24.01
C GLY A 66 -1.25 9.55 -23.47
N PHE A 67 -1.31 8.84 -22.34
CA PHE A 67 -0.21 7.98 -21.90
C PHE A 67 0.12 6.90 -22.94
N ASN A 68 1.41 6.62 -23.12
CA ASN A 68 1.86 5.57 -24.03
C ASN A 68 1.95 4.22 -23.30
N ASP A 69 0.89 3.44 -23.39
CA ASP A 69 0.73 2.11 -22.79
C ASP A 69 1.10 0.95 -23.74
N LYS A 70 1.78 1.21 -24.87
CA LYS A 70 2.09 0.18 -25.89
C LYS A 70 2.83 -1.05 -25.36
N ASN A 71 3.57 -0.89 -24.26
CA ASN A 71 4.34 -1.97 -23.63
C ASN A 71 3.57 -2.67 -22.50
N TRP A 72 2.31 -2.30 -22.25
CA TRP A 72 1.44 -2.92 -21.26
C TRP A 72 0.65 -4.06 -21.90
N SER A 73 0.38 -5.09 -21.11
CA SER A 73 -0.46 -6.20 -21.53
C SER A 73 -1.92 -5.79 -21.52
N SER A 74 -2.75 -6.40 -22.37
CA SER A 74 -4.20 -6.30 -22.19
C SER A 74 -4.63 -7.02 -20.91
N ALA A 75 -5.69 -6.53 -20.27
CA ALA A 75 -6.35 -7.20 -19.16
C ALA A 75 -6.94 -8.54 -19.63
N VAL A 76 -7.11 -9.47 -18.69
CA VAL A 76 -7.77 -10.76 -18.91
C VAL A 76 -9.06 -10.77 -18.11
N ILE A 77 -10.12 -11.34 -18.69
CA ILE A 77 -11.37 -11.55 -17.96
C ILE A 77 -11.14 -12.53 -16.81
N ALA A 78 -11.76 -12.23 -15.68
CA ALA A 78 -11.80 -13.11 -14.53
C ALA A 78 -12.33 -14.51 -14.91
N ASP A 79 -11.61 -15.55 -14.51
CA ASP A 79 -12.04 -16.92 -14.78
C ASP A 79 -13.27 -17.32 -13.95
N GLU A 80 -13.96 -18.39 -14.35
CA GLU A 80 -15.16 -18.89 -13.67
C GLU A 80 -14.92 -19.33 -12.21
N LYS A 81 -13.66 -19.43 -11.75
CA LYS A 81 -13.32 -19.78 -10.36
C LYS A 81 -13.32 -18.56 -9.46
N VAL A 82 -13.44 -17.35 -10.01
CA VAL A 82 -13.77 -16.17 -9.21
C VAL A 82 -15.17 -16.39 -8.67
N ASN A 83 -15.26 -16.62 -7.36
CA ASN A 83 -16.53 -16.73 -6.68
C ASN A 83 -17.36 -15.48 -7.01
N PRO A 84 -18.51 -15.61 -7.70
CA PRO A 84 -19.36 -14.49 -8.04
C PRO A 84 -20.05 -14.03 -6.76
N ALA A 85 -19.29 -13.36 -5.89
CA ALA A 85 -19.82 -12.75 -4.70
C ALA A 85 -20.95 -11.80 -5.13
N LEU A 86 -22.10 -11.92 -4.48
CA LEU A 86 -23.23 -11.05 -4.75
C LEU A 86 -22.81 -9.60 -4.43
N LEU A 87 -22.76 -8.76 -5.46
CA LEU A 87 -22.45 -7.36 -5.30
C LEU A 87 -23.61 -6.68 -4.57
N THR A 88 -23.30 -6.07 -3.44
CA THR A 88 -24.22 -5.28 -2.64
C THR A 88 -23.55 -3.96 -2.27
N TRP A 89 -24.34 -2.94 -1.97
CA TRP A 89 -23.79 -1.66 -1.54
C TRP A 89 -23.07 -1.82 -0.19
N GLN A 90 -21.98 -1.07 -0.02
CA GLN A 90 -21.28 -1.02 1.26
C GLN A 90 -22.20 -0.40 2.32
N ARG A 91 -22.47 -1.14 3.41
CA ARG A 91 -23.41 -0.73 4.47
C ARG A 91 -22.75 0.01 5.64
N ASN A 92 -21.43 -0.04 5.73
CA ASN A 92 -20.64 0.63 6.76
C ASN A 92 -19.89 1.83 6.18
N GLU A 93 -19.55 2.79 7.05
CA GLU A 93 -18.64 3.88 6.67
C GLU A 93 -17.31 3.33 6.11
N PRO A 94 -16.78 3.92 5.04
CA PRO A 94 -15.47 3.55 4.52
C PRO A 94 -14.37 4.00 5.48
N ILE A 95 -13.27 3.25 5.45
CA ILE A 95 -12.05 3.59 6.18
C ILE A 95 -11.47 4.87 5.58
N ARG A 96 -11.15 5.84 6.44
CA ARG A 96 -10.55 7.14 6.08
C ARG A 96 -9.47 7.50 7.09
N ILE A 97 -8.53 8.34 6.69
CA ILE A 97 -7.60 8.99 7.63
C ILE A 97 -8.43 9.94 8.50
N THR A 98 -8.55 9.63 9.79
CA THR A 98 -9.34 10.43 10.75
C THR A 98 -8.50 11.45 11.51
N ASN A 99 -7.19 11.21 11.63
CA ASN A 99 -6.25 12.09 12.33
C ASN A 99 -4.83 11.95 11.75
N THR A 100 -3.97 12.94 11.98
CA THR A 100 -2.53 12.88 11.66
C THR A 100 -1.73 13.30 12.89
N ILE A 101 -0.85 12.40 13.35
CA ILE A 101 -0.01 12.63 14.53
C ILE A 101 1.43 12.87 14.07
N ILE A 102 2.05 13.94 14.56
CA ILE A 102 3.46 14.22 14.29
C ILE A 102 4.30 13.36 15.23
N ALA A 103 4.98 12.35 14.67
CA ALA A 103 5.87 11.47 15.41
C ALA A 103 7.05 12.25 16.00
N ARG A 104 7.36 12.02 17.29
CA ARG A 104 8.51 12.63 17.94
C ARG A 104 9.72 11.70 17.83
N GLN A 105 10.82 12.18 17.28
CA GLN A 105 12.08 11.46 17.37
C GLN A 105 12.57 11.48 18.82
N VAL A 106 12.73 10.29 19.41
CA VAL A 106 13.14 10.12 20.80
C VAL A 106 14.57 9.59 20.94
N GLY A 107 15.18 9.16 19.84
CA GLY A 107 16.60 8.78 19.84
C GLY A 107 17.04 8.07 18.58
N LYS A 108 18.00 7.15 18.79
CA LYS A 108 18.45 6.18 17.79
C LYS A 108 18.31 4.77 18.36
N THR A 109 18.03 3.80 17.50
CA THR A 109 18.09 2.39 17.87
C THR A 109 19.55 1.95 18.10
N PRO A 110 19.81 0.83 18.80
CA PRO A 110 21.17 0.28 18.94
C PRO A 110 21.86 0.02 17.59
N SER A 111 21.09 -0.25 16.53
CA SER A 111 21.57 -0.43 15.16
C SER A 111 21.80 0.88 14.38
N GLY A 112 21.64 2.05 15.02
CA GLY A 112 21.86 3.37 14.41
C GLY A 112 20.68 3.93 13.61
N GLY A 113 19.54 3.24 13.58
CA GLY A 113 18.29 3.74 12.99
C GLY A 113 17.71 4.90 13.79
N LEU A 114 16.85 5.70 13.18
CA LEU A 114 16.07 6.71 13.90
C LEU A 114 14.95 6.01 14.66
N PHE A 115 14.60 6.51 15.84
CA PHE A 115 13.59 5.93 16.70
C PHE A 115 12.54 6.97 17.08
N PHE A 116 11.28 6.65 16.81
CA PHE A 116 10.14 7.55 17.00
C PHE A 116 9.09 6.98 17.96
N ASP A 117 8.53 7.87 18.78
CA ASP A 117 7.37 7.60 19.64
C ASP A 117 6.24 8.57 19.26
N ILE A 118 5.07 8.05 18.94
CA ILE A 118 3.88 8.87 18.63
C ILE A 118 3.03 9.17 19.87
N GLY A 119 3.37 8.60 21.04
CA GLY A 119 2.75 8.85 22.34
C GLY A 119 1.57 7.95 22.69
N GLU A 120 0.90 7.38 21.69
CA GLU A 120 -0.24 6.47 21.85
C GLU A 120 -0.15 5.28 20.89
N ASN A 121 -0.76 4.16 21.24
CA ASN A 121 -0.84 2.99 20.36
C ASN A 121 -2.06 3.13 19.43
N ILE A 122 -1.84 3.20 18.12
CA ILE A 122 -2.89 3.44 17.12
C ILE A 122 -2.94 2.34 16.07
N SER A 123 -3.97 2.37 15.24
CA SER A 123 -4.04 1.62 13.98
C SER A 123 -3.90 2.58 12.80
N GLY A 124 -2.92 2.35 11.91
CA GLY A 124 -2.66 3.22 10.77
C GLY A 124 -1.32 2.93 10.10
N TRP A 125 -0.64 3.97 9.62
CA TRP A 125 0.69 3.87 9.01
C TRP A 125 1.46 5.17 9.19
N ALA A 126 2.77 5.13 8.96
CA ALA A 126 3.58 6.34 8.92
C ALA A 126 3.67 6.91 7.50
N LYS A 127 3.72 8.24 7.43
CA LYS A 127 4.12 8.98 6.24
C LYS A 127 5.54 9.51 6.45
N ILE A 128 6.42 9.29 5.48
CA ILE A 128 7.77 9.85 5.49
C ILE A 128 7.94 10.89 4.40
N SER A 129 8.79 11.87 4.66
CA SER A 129 9.31 12.79 3.65
C SER A 129 10.81 12.98 3.85
N GLY A 130 11.56 12.97 2.75
CA GLY A 130 13.00 13.08 2.80
C GLY A 130 13.64 13.07 1.41
N SER A 131 14.95 13.26 1.38
CA SER A 131 15.76 13.21 0.16
C SER A 131 16.93 12.26 0.38
N ALA A 132 17.13 11.34 -0.55
CA ALA A 132 18.26 10.42 -0.54
C ALA A 132 18.69 10.10 -1.98
N PRO A 133 19.93 9.64 -2.21
CA PRO A 133 20.35 9.17 -3.53
C PRO A 133 19.42 8.07 -4.07
N ALA A 134 19.25 8.04 -5.39
CA ALA A 134 18.45 7.02 -6.06
C ALA A 134 18.89 5.60 -5.64
N GLY A 135 17.93 4.73 -5.36
CA GLY A 135 18.19 3.36 -4.90
C GLY A 135 18.45 3.22 -3.40
N THR A 136 18.52 4.32 -2.64
CA THR A 136 18.54 4.25 -1.17
C THR A 136 17.17 3.76 -0.68
N THR A 137 17.13 2.86 0.31
CA THR A 137 15.86 2.35 0.87
C THR A 137 15.68 2.79 2.33
N ALA A 138 14.59 3.50 2.61
CA ALA A 138 14.08 3.66 3.97
C ALA A 138 13.29 2.40 4.37
N THR A 139 13.54 1.87 5.56
CA THR A 139 12.81 0.73 6.14
C THR A 139 12.14 1.18 7.43
N LEU A 140 10.82 1.10 7.48
CA LEU A 140 10.02 1.43 8.64
C LEU A 140 9.60 0.15 9.34
N LYS A 141 9.85 0.04 10.64
CA LYS A 141 9.51 -1.13 11.45
C LYS A 141 8.58 -0.69 12.56
N TYR A 142 7.41 -1.31 12.64
CA TYR A 142 6.40 -0.91 13.61
C TYR A 142 6.44 -1.80 14.86
N ALA A 143 6.13 -1.23 16.02
CA ALA A 143 5.90 -1.98 17.27
C ALA A 143 4.93 -1.26 18.22
N GLU A 144 4.21 -2.05 19.03
CA GLU A 144 3.31 -1.56 20.07
C GLU A 144 4.06 -1.31 21.40
N ALA A 145 5.18 -2.00 21.63
CA ALA A 145 5.94 -1.99 22.88
C ALA A 145 7.45 -2.03 22.63
N LEU A 146 8.22 -1.83 23.71
CA LEU A 146 9.68 -1.88 23.72
C LEU A 146 10.17 -3.01 24.62
N ASN A 147 11.34 -3.54 24.29
CA ASN A 147 12.11 -4.41 25.17
C ASN A 147 12.66 -3.61 26.37
N GLU A 148 13.15 -4.32 27.39
CA GLU A 148 13.80 -3.70 28.55
C GLU A 148 15.02 -2.84 28.17
N ASP A 149 15.70 -3.18 27.07
CA ASP A 149 16.84 -2.42 26.54
C ASP A 149 16.44 -1.20 25.68
N GLY A 150 15.14 -0.94 25.53
CA GLY A 150 14.58 0.16 24.74
C GLY A 150 14.50 -0.10 23.22
N SER A 151 14.86 -1.29 22.74
CA SER A 151 14.65 -1.68 21.35
C SER A 151 13.19 -2.06 21.06
N LEU A 152 12.76 -2.05 19.80
CA LEU A 152 11.40 -2.43 19.40
C LEU A 152 11.11 -3.90 19.80
N TRP A 153 10.09 -4.12 20.62
CA TRP A 153 9.62 -5.46 20.92
C TRP A 153 8.72 -5.95 19.78
N ARG A 154 9.19 -6.97 19.05
CA ARG A 154 8.54 -7.47 17.83
C ARG A 154 8.29 -8.97 17.86
N ASP A 155 8.47 -9.58 19.03
CA ASP A 155 8.37 -11.03 19.23
C ASP A 155 6.92 -11.53 19.27
N ALA A 156 5.93 -10.64 19.44
CA ALA A 156 4.51 -11.01 19.36
C ALA A 156 3.88 -10.75 17.98
N LEU A 157 4.67 -10.30 16.99
CA LEU A 157 4.17 -10.08 15.64
C LEU A 157 4.04 -11.41 14.88
N TRP A 158 3.05 -12.23 15.26
CA TRP A 158 2.79 -13.53 14.66
C TRP A 158 1.34 -13.68 14.22
N ARG A 159 1.15 -14.36 13.09
CA ARG A 159 -0.16 -14.84 12.63
C ARG A 159 0.01 -16.20 11.99
N GLU A 160 -0.82 -17.17 12.38
CA GLU A 160 -0.79 -18.53 11.82
C GLU A 160 0.60 -19.22 11.87
N GLY A 161 1.41 -18.88 12.88
CA GLY A 161 2.76 -19.44 13.05
C GLY A 161 3.85 -18.79 12.19
N GLU A 162 3.54 -17.70 11.47
CA GLU A 162 4.50 -16.92 10.68
C GLU A 162 4.67 -15.52 11.28
N ASN A 163 5.92 -15.02 11.27
CA ASN A 163 6.20 -13.64 11.68
C ASN A 163 5.65 -12.69 10.63
N ILE A 164 4.74 -11.81 11.02
CA ILE A 164 4.08 -10.91 10.07
C ILE A 164 4.95 -9.73 9.67
N ALA A 165 6.13 -9.54 10.26
CA ALA A 165 7.05 -8.43 10.00
C ALA A 165 6.49 -7.03 10.31
N ALA A 166 5.37 -6.59 9.74
CA ALA A 166 4.91 -5.20 9.80
C ALA A 166 6.04 -4.23 9.41
N ILE A 167 6.48 -4.31 8.15
CA ILE A 167 7.60 -3.52 7.62
C ILE A 167 7.23 -2.87 6.30
N ASP A 168 7.31 -1.54 6.26
CA ASP A 168 7.23 -0.80 5.01
C ASP A 168 8.63 -0.45 4.49
N ARG A 169 8.81 -0.52 3.18
CA ARG A 169 10.07 -0.17 2.51
C ARG A 169 9.81 0.80 1.37
N TYR A 170 10.56 1.89 1.36
CA TYR A 170 10.50 2.88 0.29
C TYR A 170 11.89 3.10 -0.30
N THR A 171 12.05 2.85 -1.60
CA THR A 171 13.28 3.12 -2.33
C THR A 171 13.17 4.45 -3.06
N PHE A 172 14.06 5.38 -2.76
CA PHE A 172 14.07 6.74 -3.29
C PHE A 172 14.46 6.76 -4.78
N ALA A 173 13.84 7.67 -5.54
CA ALA A 173 14.14 7.96 -6.94
C ALA A 173 15.35 8.90 -7.11
N GLY A 174 15.74 9.62 -6.06
CA GLY A 174 16.82 10.61 -6.07
C GLY A 174 16.44 11.92 -6.75
N LYS A 175 15.15 12.31 -6.72
CA LYS A 175 14.63 13.48 -7.47
C LYS A 175 14.30 14.69 -6.58
N GLY A 176 15.00 14.81 -5.46
CA GLY A 176 14.78 15.86 -4.46
C GLY A 176 14.02 15.35 -3.25
N ILE A 177 13.13 16.17 -2.69
CA ILE A 177 12.28 15.77 -1.57
C ILE A 177 11.16 14.88 -2.11
N GLU A 178 11.13 13.64 -1.62
CA GLU A 178 10.14 12.64 -1.92
C GLU A 178 9.24 12.39 -0.70
N SER A 179 8.05 11.87 -0.93
CA SER A 179 7.10 11.51 0.12
C SER A 179 6.54 10.12 -0.14
N TYR A 180 6.37 9.35 0.93
CA TYR A 180 5.79 8.01 0.87
C TYR A 180 4.82 7.79 2.02
N GLU A 181 3.69 7.19 1.68
CA GLU A 181 2.72 6.57 2.58
C GLU A 181 2.22 5.28 1.90
N PRO A 182 2.06 4.16 2.63
CA PRO A 182 1.56 2.92 2.04
C PRO A 182 0.09 3.02 1.62
N HIS A 183 -0.32 2.16 0.69
CA HIS A 183 -1.67 2.17 0.10
C HIS A 183 -2.55 1.00 0.57
N PHE A 184 -1.93 -0.17 0.79
CA PHE A 184 -2.65 -1.43 0.90
C PHE A 184 -2.30 -2.23 2.16
N THR A 185 -1.79 -1.56 3.19
CA THR A 185 -1.43 -2.15 4.49
C THR A 185 -1.73 -1.18 5.63
N TYR A 186 -1.80 -1.69 6.85
CA TYR A 186 -1.91 -0.90 8.07
C TYR A 186 -1.32 -1.69 9.24
N HIS A 187 -0.86 -0.98 10.26
CA HIS A 187 -0.15 -1.54 11.41
C HIS A 187 -0.77 -1.05 12.71
N GLY A 188 -0.74 -1.89 13.74
CA GLY A 188 -0.94 -1.46 15.13
C GLY A 188 0.41 -1.05 15.72
N PHE A 189 0.57 0.21 16.13
CA PHE A 189 1.86 0.69 16.63
C PHE A 189 1.77 1.97 17.47
N ARG A 190 2.78 2.12 18.32
CA ARG A 190 3.18 3.38 18.97
C ARG A 190 4.58 3.83 18.53
N TYR A 191 5.44 2.86 18.23
CA TYR A 191 6.85 3.09 17.95
C TYR A 191 7.19 2.74 16.51
N ILE A 192 8.13 3.51 15.93
CA ILE A 192 8.69 3.32 14.58
C ILE A 192 10.22 3.38 14.65
#